data_AF-A0A1B6KRE3-F1
#
_entry.id   AF-A0A1B6KRE3-F1
#
_cell.length_a   1.000
_cell.length_b   1.000
_cell.length_c   1.000
_cell.angle_alpha   90.00
_cell.angle_beta   90.00
_cell.angle_gamma   90.00
#
_symmetry.space_group_name_H-M   'P 1'
#
loop_
_entity.id
_entity.type
_entity.pdbx_description
1 polymer ?
#
loop_
_entity_poly.entity_id
_entity_poly.type
_entity_poly.pdbx_seq_one_letter_code
_entity_poly.pdbx_strand_id
1 'polypeptide(L)'
;DEFSSDSDTQTDDNQDFSCSQWNRMQTTKTDRRSDKMRLYNFAHIQCDRLWLQDILVSDSSDSSDGDEPITETHLQEMLKLHLYKKKVKKKFYANPDNRQYQYYGTGLLSNYDKFSEHQTVVVGNKKKKKGFVLKKEKIKKEDRDSFLFGEDQDQDSFRDEIMGDLKFGRLSGHGSKVSKNKKKAQQARNPEVMAHRRRKIWAIMAKKELGKVQRAKINNHKEVLTSCRRVAQYCMRYWRQKAMQSQKNMKETIWRAKRLSREMQSHWRRYDRVERET
;
A
#
# COMPACT_ATOMS: atom_id res chain seq x y z
N ASP A 1 11.22 61.81 36.64
CA ASP A 1 9.86 61.26 36.48
C ASP A 1 9.97 59.89 35.85
N GLU A 2 9.40 58.80 36.35
CA GLU A 2 8.67 58.50 37.59
C GLU A 2 8.62 56.96 37.69
N PHE A 3 8.39 56.47 38.90
CA PHE A 3 8.49 55.09 39.36
C PHE A 3 7.11 54.37 39.30
N SER A 4 7.09 53.01 39.31
CA SER A 4 6.06 52.10 39.91
C SER A 4 5.91 50.79 39.09
N SER A 5 6.36 49.61 39.57
CA SER A 5 5.67 48.61 40.44
C SER A 5 4.47 47.91 39.78
N ASP A 6 4.52 46.59 39.55
CA ASP A 6 4.12 45.60 40.56
C ASP A 6 4.37 44.13 40.16
N SER A 7 4.46 43.30 41.20
CA SER A 7 4.89 41.90 41.26
C SER A 7 3.72 40.91 41.37
N ASP A 8 4.07 39.63 41.15
CA ASP A 8 3.45 38.38 41.64
C ASP A 8 2.12 37.88 41.05
N THR A 9 2.11 36.61 40.61
CA THR A 9 1.46 35.51 41.35
C THR A 9 1.86 34.14 40.75
N GLN A 10 2.35 33.25 41.61
CA GLN A 10 2.63 31.84 41.37
C GLN A 10 1.35 31.05 41.05
N THR A 11 1.45 30.06 40.17
CA THR A 11 0.69 28.81 40.31
C THR A 11 1.62 27.64 40.05
N ASP A 12 2.14 27.11 41.16
CA ASP A 12 2.58 25.74 41.28
C ASP A 12 1.33 24.83 41.18
N ASP A 13 1.43 23.72 40.45
CA ASP A 13 0.77 22.44 40.76
C ASP A 13 0.73 21.48 39.55
N ASN A 14 1.46 20.37 39.74
CA ASN A 14 0.97 19.01 39.56
C ASN A 14 0.75 18.46 38.13
N GLN A 15 1.71 17.67 37.64
CA GLN A 15 1.64 16.21 37.80
C GLN A 15 2.76 15.50 37.04
N ASP A 16 3.65 14.87 37.81
CA ASP A 16 4.43 13.72 37.40
C ASP A 16 3.50 12.64 36.81
N PHE A 17 3.33 12.65 35.49
CA PHE A 17 2.91 11.46 34.77
C PHE A 17 4.12 10.55 34.63
N SER A 18 4.48 9.93 35.76
CA SER A 18 5.10 8.62 35.79
C SER A 18 4.22 7.72 34.93
N CYS A 19 4.62 7.57 33.66
CA CYS A 19 4.07 6.60 32.75
C CYS A 19 4.35 5.25 33.40
N SER A 20 3.33 4.77 34.13
CA SER A 20 3.27 3.50 34.81
C SER A 20 4.02 2.49 33.96
N GLN A 21 5.19 2.16 34.47
CA GLN A 21 6.12 1.16 34.00
C GLN A 21 5.33 -0.10 33.68
N TRP A 22 4.84 -0.19 32.45
CA TRP A 22 4.24 -1.40 31.91
C TRP A 22 5.30 -2.45 32.14
N ASN A 23 4.96 -3.45 32.96
CA ASN A 23 5.77 -4.62 33.26
C ASN A 23 6.64 -5.00 32.06
N ARG A 24 7.85 -4.42 32.01
CA ARG A 24 8.89 -4.78 31.07
C ARG A 24 9.44 -6.05 31.66
N MET A 25 8.68 -7.14 31.48
CA MET A 25 9.16 -8.48 31.70
C MET A 25 10.45 -8.54 30.88
N GLN A 26 11.59 -8.50 31.56
CA GLN A 26 12.89 -8.47 30.91
C GLN A 26 13.05 -9.84 30.26
N THR A 27 12.56 -9.98 29.03
CA THR A 27 12.72 -11.19 28.23
C THR A 27 14.22 -11.43 28.14
N THR A 28 14.68 -12.59 28.61
CA THR A 28 16.09 -12.95 28.55
C THR A 28 16.55 -12.97 27.08
N LYS A 29 17.87 -12.88 26.82
CA LYS A 29 18.40 -13.01 25.45
C LYS A 29 17.93 -14.32 24.80
N THR A 30 17.82 -15.38 25.59
CA THR A 30 17.28 -16.69 25.19
C THR A 30 15.79 -16.65 24.85
N ASP A 31 14.98 -15.89 25.59
CA ASP A 31 13.55 -15.71 25.28
C ASP A 31 13.36 -14.92 23.97
N ARG A 32 14.13 -13.84 23.78
CA ARG A 32 14.09 -13.05 22.53
C ARG A 32 14.50 -13.89 21.32
N ARG A 33 15.53 -14.73 21.48
CA ARG A 33 15.98 -15.67 20.45
C ARG A 33 14.87 -16.69 20.12
N SER A 34 14.19 -17.20 21.14
CA SER A 34 13.09 -18.16 20.99
C SER A 34 11.88 -17.53 20.32
N ASP A 35 11.55 -16.27 20.64
CA ASP A 35 10.47 -15.53 20.00
C ASP A 35 10.79 -15.21 18.54
N LYS A 36 12.05 -14.84 18.21
CA LYS A 36 12.50 -14.72 16.82
C LYS A 36 12.37 -16.03 16.06
N MET A 37 12.73 -17.17 16.67
CA MET A 37 12.56 -18.49 16.06
C MET A 37 11.10 -18.82 15.72
N ARG A 38 10.12 -18.29 16.46
CA ARG A 38 8.68 -18.49 16.19
C ARG A 38 8.14 -17.61 15.06
N LEU A 39 8.84 -16.54 14.68
CA LEU A 39 8.41 -15.63 13.61
C LEU A 39 8.67 -16.19 12.20
N TYR A 40 9.61 -17.13 12.09
CA TYR A 40 10.04 -17.70 10.82
C TYR A 40 9.73 -19.19 10.76
N ASN A 41 9.47 -19.68 9.56
CA ASN A 41 9.28 -21.08 9.26
C ASN A 41 10.60 -21.72 8.79
N PHE A 42 11.27 -22.42 9.70
CA PHE A 42 12.52 -23.14 9.41
C PHE A 42 12.31 -24.64 9.14
N ALA A 43 11.08 -25.15 9.13
CA ALA A 43 10.79 -26.59 9.10
C ALA A 43 11.35 -27.30 7.85
N HIS A 44 11.44 -26.59 6.72
CA HIS A 44 11.88 -27.14 5.44
C HIS A 44 12.98 -26.30 4.78
N ILE A 45 13.78 -25.59 5.57
CA ILE A 45 14.88 -24.82 5.02
C ILE A 45 15.94 -25.77 4.44
N GLN A 46 16.37 -25.48 3.21
CA GLN A 46 17.39 -26.27 2.54
C GLN A 46 18.77 -25.91 3.09
N CYS A 47 19.72 -26.84 2.96
CA CYS A 47 21.08 -26.69 3.48
C CYS A 47 21.84 -25.48 2.91
N ASP A 48 21.53 -25.09 1.67
CA ASP A 48 22.08 -23.89 1.00
C ASP A 48 21.58 -22.56 1.61
N ARG A 49 20.55 -22.62 2.47
CA ARG A 49 19.90 -21.47 3.12
C ARG A 49 19.94 -21.52 4.64
N LEU A 50 20.54 -22.55 5.25
CA LEU A 50 20.62 -22.69 6.72
C LEU A 50 21.28 -21.48 7.40
N TRP A 51 22.26 -20.84 6.75
CA TRP A 51 22.92 -19.64 7.27
C TRP A 51 21.96 -18.47 7.52
N LEU A 52 20.82 -18.41 6.81
CA LEU A 52 19.79 -17.38 7.05
C LEU A 52 19.16 -17.52 8.43
N GLN A 53 19.06 -18.75 8.96
CA GLN A 53 18.55 -18.96 10.31
C GLN A 53 19.45 -18.24 11.32
N ASP A 54 20.76 -18.41 11.19
CA ASP A 54 21.71 -17.80 12.12
C ASP A 54 21.64 -16.28 12.07
N ILE A 55 21.59 -15.68 10.88
CA ILE A 55 21.48 -14.21 10.74
C ILE A 55 20.15 -13.68 11.27
N LEU A 56 19.03 -14.33 10.97
CA LEU A 56 17.71 -13.85 11.36
C LEU A 56 17.44 -14.01 12.86
N VAL A 57 18.09 -15.00 13.48
CA VAL A 57 17.92 -15.33 14.89
C VAL A 57 19.00 -14.68 15.76
N SER A 58 20.16 -14.33 15.18
CA SER A 58 21.23 -13.61 15.88
C SER A 58 20.74 -12.28 16.45
N ASP A 59 21.14 -12.02 17.69
CA ASP A 59 20.79 -10.79 18.39
C ASP A 59 21.85 -9.72 18.10
N SER A 60 21.76 -9.08 16.93
CA SER A 60 22.64 -7.96 16.56
C SER A 60 22.29 -6.65 17.28
N SER A 61 21.52 -6.71 18.37
CA SER A 61 21.04 -5.52 19.10
C SER A 61 22.11 -4.87 19.98
N ASP A 62 23.39 -5.14 19.75
CA ASP A 62 24.52 -4.55 20.49
C ASP A 62 25.01 -3.24 19.87
N SER A 63 24.23 -2.64 18.96
CA SER A 63 24.46 -1.28 18.47
C SER A 63 23.86 -0.31 19.49
N SER A 64 24.76 0.29 20.27
CA SER A 64 24.53 1.41 21.19
C SER A 64 24.22 2.73 20.46
N ASP A 65 23.44 2.69 19.38
CA ASP A 65 23.05 3.88 18.60
C ASP A 65 21.60 4.31 18.87
N GLY A 66 20.94 3.68 19.84
CA GLY A 66 19.59 4.02 20.25
C GLY A 66 19.59 5.24 21.16
N ASP A 67 19.52 6.44 20.55
CA ASP A 67 18.77 7.62 21.02
C ASP A 67 19.19 8.92 20.30
N GLU A 68 20.03 8.86 19.25
CA GLU A 68 20.27 10.05 18.42
C GLU A 68 19.05 10.40 17.55
N PRO A 69 18.59 11.67 17.57
CA PRO A 69 17.49 12.09 16.72
C PRO A 69 17.88 11.95 15.24
N ILE A 70 16.95 11.42 14.42
CA ILE A 70 17.16 11.31 12.97
C ILE A 70 17.45 12.70 12.40
N THR A 71 18.69 12.89 11.97
CA THR A 71 19.15 14.14 11.34
C THR A 71 18.74 14.20 9.87
N GLU A 72 18.67 15.41 9.32
CA GLU A 72 18.42 15.63 7.88
C GLU A 72 19.47 14.91 7.01
N THR A 73 20.72 14.83 7.45
CA THR A 73 21.78 14.08 6.76
C THR A 73 21.48 12.58 6.73
N HIS A 74 21.01 12.00 7.83
CA HIS A 74 20.59 10.59 7.88
C HIS A 74 19.45 10.31 6.89
N LEU A 75 18.46 11.21 6.80
CA LEU A 75 17.37 11.10 5.84
C LEU A 75 17.87 11.14 4.40
N GLN A 76 18.80 12.04 4.08
CA GLN A 76 19.43 12.10 2.75
C GLN A 76 20.20 10.82 2.42
N GLU A 77 20.92 10.25 3.37
CA GLU A 77 21.63 8.98 3.20
C GLU A 77 20.67 7.80 2.99
N MET A 78 19.60 7.73 3.79
CA MET A 78 18.54 6.73 3.61
C MET A 78 17.93 6.82 2.20
N LEU A 79 17.68 8.02 1.70
CA LEU A 79 17.15 8.25 0.35
C LEU A 79 18.17 7.85 -0.73
N LYS A 80 19.44 8.23 -0.58
CA LYS A 80 20.53 7.81 -1.49
C LYS A 80 20.61 6.27 -1.54
N LEU A 81 20.61 5.61 -0.39
CA LEU A 81 20.65 4.16 -0.28
C LEU A 81 19.41 3.51 -0.89
N HIS A 82 18.22 4.09 -0.67
CA HIS A 82 16.97 3.60 -1.25
C HIS A 82 17.00 3.65 -2.79
N LEU A 83 17.40 4.78 -3.37
CA LEU A 83 17.51 4.95 -4.81
C LEU A 83 18.55 3.98 -5.40
N TYR A 84 19.69 3.82 -4.73
CA TYR A 84 20.72 2.86 -5.11
C TYR A 84 20.18 1.42 -5.11
N LYS A 85 19.56 0.99 -4.01
CA LYS A 85 18.91 -0.33 -3.90
C LYS A 85 17.87 -0.54 -5.00
N LYS A 86 17.05 0.46 -5.29
CA LYS A 86 16.03 0.41 -6.36
C LYS A 86 16.67 0.23 -7.74
N LYS A 87 17.76 0.95 -8.04
CA LYS A 87 18.50 0.85 -9.31
C LYS A 87 19.12 -0.55 -9.49
N VAL A 88 19.78 -1.07 -8.44
CA VAL A 88 20.38 -2.42 -8.44
C VAL A 88 19.29 -3.48 -8.59
N LYS A 89 18.19 -3.38 -7.83
CA LYS A 89 17.05 -4.31 -7.90
C LYS A 89 16.45 -4.39 -9.31
N LYS A 90 16.28 -3.23 -9.97
CA LYS A 90 15.77 -3.18 -11.36
C LYS A 90 16.69 -3.91 -12.33
N LYS A 91 18.01 -3.74 -12.21
CA LYS A 91 19.00 -4.45 -13.03
C LYS A 91 19.03 -5.95 -12.72
N PHE A 92 18.97 -6.32 -11.44
CA PHE A 92 18.99 -7.72 -11.01
C PHE A 92 17.82 -8.52 -11.59
N TYR A 93 16.59 -8.00 -11.50
CA TYR A 93 15.41 -8.69 -12.05
C TYR A 93 15.15 -8.47 -13.54
N ALA A 94 16.04 -7.76 -14.24
CA ALA A 94 16.00 -7.70 -15.71
C ALA A 94 16.31 -9.09 -16.31
N ASN A 95 17.20 -9.86 -15.67
CA ASN A 95 17.47 -11.24 -16.07
C ASN A 95 16.35 -12.16 -15.55
N PRO A 96 15.71 -12.97 -16.42
CA PRO A 96 14.62 -13.86 -16.02
C PRO A 96 15.08 -14.93 -15.02
N ASP A 97 16.31 -15.42 -15.14
CA ASP A 97 16.90 -16.43 -14.23
C ASP A 97 16.98 -15.92 -12.78
N ASN A 98 17.18 -14.62 -12.59
CA ASN A 98 17.29 -14.03 -11.25
C ASN A 98 15.95 -14.01 -10.50
N ARG A 99 14.83 -14.25 -11.19
CA ARG A 99 13.52 -14.43 -10.55
C ARG A 99 13.49 -15.67 -9.65
N GLN A 100 14.37 -16.64 -9.87
CA GLN A 100 14.47 -17.84 -9.03
C GLN A 100 14.65 -17.49 -7.54
N TYR A 101 15.23 -16.33 -7.23
CA TYR A 101 15.47 -15.84 -5.87
C TYR A 101 14.36 -14.97 -5.28
N GLN A 102 13.21 -14.84 -5.95
CA GLN A 102 12.12 -13.98 -5.49
C GLN A 102 11.64 -14.28 -4.07
N TYR A 103 11.63 -15.56 -3.67
CA TYR A 103 11.21 -16.00 -2.34
C TYR A 103 12.37 -16.44 -1.43
N TYR A 104 13.62 -16.15 -1.80
CA TYR A 104 14.81 -16.71 -1.14
C TYR A 104 14.80 -16.52 0.39
N GLY A 105 14.54 -15.30 0.86
CA GLY A 105 14.36 -15.00 2.29
C GLY A 105 12.89 -14.87 2.72
N THR A 106 12.03 -14.29 1.87
CA THR A 106 10.64 -14.02 2.24
C THR A 106 9.78 -15.28 2.33
N GLY A 107 10.22 -16.41 1.75
CA GLY A 107 9.56 -17.70 1.92
C GLY A 107 9.55 -18.16 3.38
N LEU A 108 10.57 -17.79 4.16
CA LEU A 108 10.68 -18.12 5.58
C LEU A 108 9.66 -17.36 6.45
N LEU A 109 9.02 -16.31 5.93
CA LEU A 109 7.97 -15.56 6.65
C LEU A 109 6.58 -16.19 6.48
N SER A 110 6.45 -17.21 5.62
CA SER A 110 5.20 -17.87 5.29
C SER A 110 5.09 -19.22 5.98
N ASN A 111 3.87 -19.66 6.31
CA ASN A 111 3.60 -21.02 6.81
C ASN A 111 4.11 -22.11 5.87
N TYR A 112 4.31 -21.79 4.59
CA TYR A 112 4.94 -22.65 3.60
C TYR A 112 6.00 -21.87 2.83
N ASP A 113 7.23 -22.40 2.79
CA ASP A 113 8.33 -21.81 2.05
C ASP A 113 8.23 -22.10 0.55
N LYS A 114 7.85 -21.08 -0.22
CA LYS A 114 7.64 -21.15 -1.66
C LYS A 114 8.94 -21.16 -2.48
N PHE A 115 10.10 -20.90 -1.87
CA PHE A 115 11.34 -20.75 -2.62
C PHE A 115 11.70 -22.00 -3.40
N SER A 116 11.69 -23.16 -2.74
CA SER A 116 12.12 -24.43 -3.35
C SER A 116 11.31 -24.76 -4.59
N GLU A 117 9.98 -24.59 -4.52
CA GLU A 117 9.08 -24.80 -5.66
C GLU A 117 9.32 -23.74 -6.75
N HIS A 118 9.33 -22.46 -6.39
CA HIS A 118 9.50 -21.37 -7.35
C HIS A 118 10.84 -21.43 -8.10
N GLN A 119 11.92 -21.79 -7.41
CA GLN A 119 13.23 -21.99 -8.02
C GLN A 119 13.18 -23.09 -9.08
N THR A 120 12.50 -24.20 -8.81
CA THR A 120 12.33 -25.29 -9.80
C THR A 120 11.50 -24.87 -11.00
N VAL A 121 10.47 -24.04 -10.82
CA VAL A 121 9.65 -23.52 -11.93
C VAL A 121 10.46 -22.58 -12.82
N VAL A 122 11.28 -21.69 -12.24
CA VAL A 122 12.05 -20.69 -13.00
C VAL A 122 13.24 -21.31 -13.74
N VAL A 123 13.94 -22.25 -13.11
CA VAL A 123 15.20 -22.82 -13.65
C VAL A 123 14.99 -24.17 -14.36
N GLY A 124 13.83 -24.80 -14.13
CA GLY A 124 13.58 -26.19 -14.49
C GLY A 124 14.43 -27.17 -13.68
N ASN A 125 14.35 -28.45 -14.04
CA ASN A 125 15.02 -29.55 -13.31
C ASN A 125 16.56 -29.54 -13.44
N LYS A 126 17.16 -28.54 -14.12
CA LYS A 126 18.57 -28.48 -14.48
C LYS A 126 19.52 -28.26 -13.30
N LYS A 127 19.06 -27.68 -12.18
CA LYS A 127 19.93 -27.35 -11.03
C LYS A 127 19.90 -28.35 -9.86
N LYS A 128 19.10 -29.42 -9.90
CA LYS A 128 19.11 -30.45 -8.83
C LYS A 128 20.43 -31.25 -8.73
N LYS A 129 21.45 -30.98 -9.55
CA LYS A 129 22.73 -31.70 -9.56
C LYS A 129 23.91 -31.00 -8.86
N LYS A 130 23.71 -29.91 -8.11
CA LYS A 130 24.80 -29.26 -7.34
C LYS A 130 24.53 -29.12 -5.84
N GLY A 131 23.86 -30.12 -5.24
CA GLY A 131 23.72 -30.25 -3.80
C GLY A 131 23.95 -31.71 -3.39
N PHE A 132 24.98 -31.92 -2.57
CA PHE A 132 25.36 -33.12 -1.83
C PHE A 132 24.42 -34.35 -1.91
N VAL A 133 24.96 -35.46 -2.42
CA VAL A 133 24.37 -36.79 -2.30
C VAL A 133 24.55 -37.28 -0.86
N LEU A 134 23.50 -37.23 -0.06
CA LEU A 134 23.34 -38.13 1.08
C LEU A 134 22.19 -39.09 0.77
N LYS A 135 22.58 -40.34 0.57
CA LYS A 135 21.78 -41.53 0.29
C LYS A 135 20.74 -41.71 1.40
N LYS A 136 19.45 -41.71 1.07
CA LYS A 136 18.42 -42.23 1.97
C LYS A 136 17.43 -43.07 1.17
N GLU A 137 17.30 -44.32 1.61
CA GLU A 137 16.66 -45.43 0.94
C GLU A 137 15.14 -45.33 0.92
N LYS A 138 14.55 -46.00 -0.07
CA LYS A 138 13.11 -46.16 -0.31
C LYS A 138 12.46 -46.97 0.82
N ILE A 139 11.30 -46.52 1.30
CA ILE A 139 10.29 -47.38 1.94
C ILE A 139 8.93 -47.09 1.28
N LYS A 140 8.19 -48.17 1.02
CA LYS A 140 6.94 -48.28 0.25
C LYS A 140 5.72 -47.72 1.00
N LYS A 141 4.72 -47.34 0.20
CA LYS A 141 3.31 -47.05 0.56
C LYS A 141 2.63 -48.27 1.17
N GLU A 142 1.72 -48.03 2.12
CA GLU A 142 0.52 -48.83 2.33
C GLU A 142 -0.73 -47.94 2.38
N ASP A 143 -1.79 -48.45 1.78
CA ASP A 143 -3.16 -47.93 1.76
C ASP A 143 -3.86 -48.15 3.10
N ARG A 144 -4.70 -47.18 3.50
CA ARG A 144 -5.86 -47.44 4.37
C ARG A 144 -7.04 -46.57 3.95
N ASP A 145 -8.04 -47.28 3.49
CA ASP A 145 -9.39 -46.87 3.12
C ASP A 145 -10.21 -46.24 4.25
N SER A 146 -11.33 -45.65 3.82
CA SER A 146 -12.59 -45.33 4.54
C SER A 146 -12.72 -43.94 5.19
N PHE A 147 -13.53 -43.05 4.60
CA PHE A 147 -14.96 -42.92 4.98
C PHE A 147 -15.72 -41.96 4.05
N LEU A 148 -16.94 -42.36 3.71
CA LEU A 148 -17.90 -41.70 2.82
C LEU A 148 -18.90 -40.78 3.58
N PHE A 149 -19.57 -39.92 2.81
CA PHE A 149 -20.84 -39.19 3.04
C PHE A 149 -20.82 -38.01 4.04
N GLY A 150 -21.49 -36.87 3.80
CA GLY A 150 -22.52 -36.58 2.80
C GLY A 150 -22.78 -35.09 2.60
N GLU A 151 -23.44 -34.78 1.49
CA GLU A 151 -24.28 -33.60 1.33
C GLU A 151 -25.40 -33.63 2.37
N ASP A 152 -25.68 -32.49 3.02
CA ASP A 152 -27.06 -32.03 3.06
C ASP A 152 -27.18 -30.54 3.44
N GLN A 153 -28.34 -30.04 3.03
CA GLN A 153 -28.86 -28.68 3.12
C GLN A 153 -28.96 -28.18 4.56
N ASP A 154 -28.76 -26.87 4.75
CA ASP A 154 -29.53 -26.04 5.69
C ASP A 154 -29.14 -24.57 5.48
N GLN A 155 -29.85 -23.91 4.56
CA GLN A 155 -29.54 -22.56 4.11
C GLN A 155 -30.33 -21.45 4.84
N ASP A 156 -31.24 -21.78 5.77
CA ASP A 156 -32.23 -20.79 6.26
C ASP A 156 -32.08 -20.33 7.73
N SER A 157 -31.18 -20.91 8.53
CA SER A 157 -30.98 -20.45 9.93
C SER A 157 -29.82 -19.45 10.11
N PHE A 158 -29.08 -19.11 9.05
CA PHE A 158 -27.83 -18.33 9.13
C PHE A 158 -28.02 -16.80 9.08
N ARG A 159 -29.25 -16.33 8.85
CA ARG A 159 -29.53 -14.92 8.55
C ARG A 159 -29.84 -14.07 9.80
N ASP A 160 -30.44 -14.66 10.82
CA ASP A 160 -30.98 -13.91 11.97
C ASP A 160 -29.96 -13.61 13.07
N GLU A 161 -28.87 -14.37 13.15
CA GLU A 161 -27.81 -14.12 14.14
C GLU A 161 -26.88 -12.94 13.73
N ILE A 162 -26.91 -12.51 12.46
CA ILE A 162 -26.00 -11.50 11.90
C ILE A 162 -26.52 -10.06 12.06
N MET A 163 -27.81 -9.85 12.35
CA MET A 163 -28.38 -8.50 12.49
C MET A 163 -28.50 -7.99 13.93
N GLY A 164 -28.44 -8.89 14.93
CA GLY A 164 -28.55 -8.52 16.35
C GLY A 164 -27.29 -7.87 16.91
N ASP A 165 -26.11 -8.29 16.46
CA ASP A 165 -24.83 -7.94 17.12
C ASP A 165 -24.23 -6.60 16.66
N LEU A 166 -24.83 -5.93 15.67
CA LEU A 166 -24.39 -4.61 15.18
C LEU A 166 -25.18 -3.43 15.78
N LYS A 167 -26.24 -3.69 16.57
CA LYS A 167 -27.08 -2.65 17.19
C LYS A 167 -26.90 -2.47 18.71
N PHE A 168 -26.12 -3.30 19.39
CA PHE A 168 -25.92 -3.22 20.86
C PHE A 168 -24.86 -2.22 21.35
N GLY A 169 -24.60 -1.16 20.57
CA GLY A 169 -23.68 -0.07 20.94
C GLY A 169 -24.34 1.20 21.49
N ARG A 170 -25.66 1.23 21.69
CA ARG A 170 -26.35 2.38 22.29
C ARG A 170 -27.32 1.92 23.37
N LEU A 171 -27.13 2.51 24.56
CA LEU A 171 -27.93 2.44 25.78
C LEU A 171 -27.73 1.16 26.62
N SER A 172 -26.99 1.32 27.73
CA SER A 172 -27.19 0.47 28.91
C SER A 172 -27.18 1.35 30.15
N GLY A 173 -28.37 1.57 30.70
CA GLY A 173 -28.57 1.94 32.09
C GLY A 173 -28.69 0.68 32.94
N HIS A 174 -28.01 0.69 34.08
CA HIS A 174 -28.23 -0.06 35.34
C HIS A 174 -28.82 -1.48 35.29
N GLY A 175 -28.07 -2.45 35.83
CA GLY A 175 -28.63 -3.72 36.28
C GLY A 175 -27.62 -4.85 36.45
N SER A 176 -27.10 -4.99 37.67
CA SER A 176 -26.52 -6.18 38.33
C SER A 176 -26.51 -7.51 37.55
N LYS A 177 -25.31 -8.06 37.27
CA LYS A 177 -24.95 -9.51 37.12
C LYS A 177 -23.46 -9.68 36.77
N VAL A 178 -22.56 -9.51 37.74
CA VAL A 178 -21.10 -9.51 37.53
C VAL A 178 -20.47 -10.92 37.37
N SER A 179 -21.20 -12.02 37.62
CA SER A 179 -20.57 -13.36 37.67
C SER A 179 -20.45 -14.10 36.31
N LYS A 180 -21.25 -13.78 35.29
CA LYS A 180 -21.18 -14.49 33.97
C LYS A 180 -20.22 -13.86 32.95
N ASN A 181 -19.73 -12.64 33.19
CA ASN A 181 -18.98 -11.87 32.19
C ASN A 181 -17.49 -12.22 32.10
N LYS A 182 -16.89 -12.77 33.16
CA LYS A 182 -15.46 -13.12 33.18
C LYS A 182 -15.13 -14.29 32.24
N LYS A 183 -16.05 -15.27 32.14
CA LYS A 183 -15.92 -16.45 31.25
C LYS A 183 -16.09 -16.10 29.76
N LYS A 184 -16.95 -15.12 29.43
CA LYS A 184 -17.18 -14.63 28.07
C LYS A 184 -16.01 -13.78 27.55
N ALA A 185 -15.35 -13.02 28.42
CA ALA A 185 -14.14 -12.26 28.10
C ALA A 185 -12.91 -13.17 27.82
N GLN A 186 -12.78 -14.28 28.54
CA GLN A 186 -11.74 -15.29 28.28
C GLN A 186 -12.02 -16.12 27.00
N GLN A 187 -13.28 -16.42 26.68
CA GLN A 187 -13.64 -17.04 25.39
C GLN A 187 -13.39 -16.10 24.19
N ALA A 188 -13.51 -14.78 24.35
CA ALA A 188 -13.15 -13.82 23.30
C ALA A 188 -11.63 -13.73 23.04
N ARG A 189 -10.82 -14.13 24.03
CA ARG A 189 -9.36 -14.29 23.94
C ARG A 189 -8.95 -15.72 23.54
N ASN A 190 -9.92 -16.60 23.31
CA ASN A 190 -9.64 -17.97 22.89
C ASN A 190 -9.09 -17.93 21.44
N PRO A 191 -7.85 -18.40 21.20
CA PRO A 191 -7.18 -18.28 19.90
C PRO A 191 -8.02 -18.85 18.73
N GLU A 192 -8.85 -19.84 18.99
CA GLU A 192 -9.73 -20.47 17.99
C GLU A 192 -10.88 -19.55 17.55
N VAL A 193 -11.50 -18.82 18.48
CA VAL A 193 -12.57 -17.85 18.18
C VAL A 193 -12.02 -16.67 17.37
N MET A 194 -10.82 -16.20 17.72
CA MET A 194 -10.11 -15.18 16.95
C MET A 194 -9.70 -15.67 15.56
N ALA A 195 -9.25 -16.92 15.43
CA ALA A 195 -8.96 -17.53 14.14
C ALA A 195 -10.22 -17.67 13.28
N HIS A 196 -11.37 -18.03 13.85
CA HIS A 196 -12.64 -18.09 13.14
C HIS A 196 -13.11 -16.71 12.66
N ARG A 197 -13.03 -15.68 13.53
CA ARG A 197 -13.32 -14.29 13.14
C ARG A 197 -12.42 -13.82 11.99
N ARG A 198 -11.12 -14.09 12.06
CA ARG A 198 -10.17 -13.77 10.98
C ARG A 198 -10.55 -14.46 9.67
N ARG A 199 -10.92 -15.76 9.71
CA ARG A 199 -11.38 -16.50 8.53
C ARG A 199 -12.65 -15.88 7.94
N LYS A 200 -13.61 -15.46 8.77
CA LYS A 200 -14.86 -14.80 8.31
C LYS A 200 -14.58 -13.46 7.62
N ILE A 201 -13.71 -12.63 8.20
CA ILE A 201 -13.29 -11.35 7.60
C ILE A 201 -12.58 -11.60 6.26
N TRP A 202 -11.64 -12.54 6.22
CA TRP A 202 -10.95 -12.91 4.98
C TRP A 202 -11.90 -13.38 3.88
N ALA A 203 -12.90 -14.21 4.22
CA ALA A 203 -13.89 -14.67 3.27
C ALA A 203 -14.73 -13.51 2.71
N ILE A 204 -15.10 -12.54 3.54
CA ILE A 204 -15.82 -11.34 3.08
C ILE A 204 -14.95 -10.49 2.16
N MET A 205 -13.70 -10.22 2.55
CA MET A 205 -12.77 -9.44 1.72
C MET A 205 -12.56 -10.10 0.35
N ALA A 206 -12.31 -11.40 0.32
CA ALA A 206 -12.05 -12.14 -0.91
C ALA A 206 -13.30 -12.27 -1.80
N LYS A 207 -14.45 -12.64 -1.23
CA LYS A 207 -15.66 -12.94 -2.00
C LYS A 207 -16.50 -11.71 -2.33
N LYS A 208 -16.59 -10.73 -1.43
CA LYS A 208 -17.49 -9.58 -1.58
C LYS A 208 -16.78 -8.30 -2.02
N GLU A 209 -15.56 -8.05 -1.54
CA GLU A 209 -14.88 -6.76 -1.76
C GLU A 209 -13.90 -6.78 -2.94
N LEU A 210 -13.12 -7.86 -3.12
CA LEU A 210 -12.08 -7.95 -4.15
C LEU A 210 -12.62 -7.68 -5.56
N GLY A 211 -13.76 -8.28 -5.91
CA GLY A 211 -14.40 -8.08 -7.22
C GLY A 211 -14.91 -6.66 -7.46
N LYS A 212 -15.44 -6.01 -6.41
CA LYS A 212 -15.89 -4.61 -6.48
C LYS A 212 -14.71 -3.67 -6.68
N VAL A 213 -13.66 -3.84 -5.88
CA VAL A 213 -12.44 -3.03 -5.95
C VAL A 213 -11.77 -3.16 -7.32
N GLN A 214 -11.67 -4.38 -7.86
CA GLN A 214 -11.09 -4.60 -9.18
C GLN A 214 -11.89 -3.93 -10.30
N ARG A 215 -13.23 -4.04 -10.28
CA ARG A 215 -14.10 -3.35 -11.26
C ARG A 215 -14.00 -1.84 -11.14
N ALA A 216 -14.05 -1.31 -9.91
CA ALA A 216 -13.90 0.12 -9.65
C ALA A 216 -12.55 0.65 -10.18
N LYS A 217 -11.45 -0.07 -9.90
CA LYS A 217 -10.12 0.29 -10.39
C LYS A 217 -10.05 0.34 -11.92
N ILE A 218 -10.59 -0.67 -12.61
CA ILE A 218 -10.62 -0.71 -14.08
C ILE A 218 -11.49 0.42 -14.63
N ASN A 219 -12.66 0.66 -14.05
CA ASN A 219 -13.56 1.72 -14.50
C ASN A 219 -12.93 3.10 -14.34
N ASN A 220 -12.33 3.37 -13.18
CA ASN A 220 -11.65 4.64 -12.90
C ASN A 220 -10.52 4.89 -13.91
N HIS A 221 -9.72 3.87 -14.23
CA HIS A 221 -8.69 3.98 -15.27
C HIS A 221 -9.28 4.28 -16.66
N LYS A 222 -10.40 3.64 -17.03
CA LYS A 222 -11.10 3.92 -18.30
C LYS A 222 -11.62 5.36 -18.36
N GLU A 223 -12.15 5.88 -17.25
CA GLU A 223 -12.62 7.26 -17.14
C GLU A 223 -11.47 8.26 -17.30
N VAL A 224 -10.35 8.01 -16.64
CA VAL A 224 -9.13 8.83 -16.80
C VAL A 224 -8.68 8.86 -18.26
N LEU A 225 -8.57 7.71 -18.91
CA LEU A 225 -8.18 7.64 -20.33
C LEU A 225 -9.18 8.38 -21.24
N THR A 226 -10.47 8.23 -20.97
CA THR A 226 -11.53 8.91 -21.74
C THR A 226 -11.46 10.42 -21.56
N SER A 227 -11.23 10.89 -20.33
CA SER A 227 -11.04 12.31 -20.01
C SER A 227 -9.81 12.88 -20.73
N CYS A 228 -8.66 12.22 -20.63
CA CYS A 228 -7.44 12.62 -21.33
C CYS A 228 -7.65 12.70 -22.85
N ARG A 229 -8.35 11.72 -23.44
CA ARG A 229 -8.69 11.74 -24.87
C ARG A 229 -9.56 12.95 -25.23
N ARG A 230 -10.58 13.27 -24.42
CA ARG A 230 -11.44 14.45 -24.65
C ARG A 230 -10.64 15.74 -24.61
N VAL A 231 -9.79 15.92 -23.60
CA VAL A 231 -8.93 17.12 -23.47
C VAL A 231 -8.01 17.26 -24.68
N ALA A 232 -7.34 16.17 -25.10
CA ALA A 232 -6.48 16.19 -26.28
C ALA A 232 -7.26 16.61 -27.55
N GLN A 233 -8.48 16.09 -27.74
CA GLN A 233 -9.34 16.50 -28.85
C GLN A 233 -9.74 17.97 -28.79
N TYR A 234 -10.05 18.50 -27.61
CA TYR A 234 -10.34 19.93 -27.45
C TYR A 234 -9.13 20.81 -27.76
N CYS A 235 -7.95 20.44 -27.29
CA CYS A 235 -6.71 21.16 -27.61
C CYS A 235 -6.48 21.20 -29.14
N MET A 236 -6.62 20.07 -29.83
CA MET A 236 -6.47 20.01 -31.28
C MET A 236 -7.50 20.90 -32.00
N ARG A 237 -8.78 20.83 -31.58
CA ARG A 237 -9.86 21.64 -32.17
C ARG A 237 -9.62 23.14 -31.94
N TYR A 238 -9.24 23.53 -30.72
CA TYR A 238 -8.97 24.92 -30.37
C TYR A 238 -7.86 25.51 -31.24
N TRP A 239 -6.74 24.81 -31.39
CA TRP A 239 -5.64 25.29 -32.23
C TRP A 239 -6.00 25.33 -33.71
N ARG A 240 -6.78 24.36 -34.22
CA ARG A 240 -7.30 24.40 -35.59
C ARG A 240 -8.21 25.62 -35.80
N GLN A 241 -9.11 25.90 -34.86
CA GLN A 241 -9.98 27.08 -34.91
C GLN A 241 -9.16 28.38 -34.86
N LYS A 242 -8.17 28.47 -33.97
CA LYS A 242 -7.29 29.64 -33.86
C LYS A 242 -6.50 29.89 -35.15
N ALA A 243 -6.01 28.84 -35.80
CA ALA A 243 -5.35 28.95 -37.09
C ALA A 243 -6.29 29.44 -38.19
N MET A 244 -7.50 28.88 -38.29
CA MET A 244 -8.52 29.31 -39.26
C MET A 244 -8.95 30.76 -39.02
N GLN A 245 -9.11 31.18 -37.76
CA GLN A 245 -9.46 32.55 -37.41
C GLN A 245 -8.32 33.52 -37.78
N SER A 246 -7.06 33.14 -37.57
CA SER A 246 -5.91 33.94 -38.00
C SER A 246 -5.91 34.17 -39.51
N GLN A 247 -6.18 33.13 -40.30
CA GLN A 247 -6.30 33.26 -41.77
C GLN A 247 -7.45 34.20 -42.17
N LYS A 248 -8.60 34.12 -41.49
CA LYS A 248 -9.72 35.02 -41.73
C LYS A 248 -9.36 36.46 -41.39
N ASN A 249 -8.73 36.69 -40.24
CA ASN A 249 -8.29 38.01 -39.79
C ASN A 249 -7.30 38.64 -40.79
N MET A 250 -6.34 37.87 -41.31
CA MET A 250 -5.39 38.37 -42.30
C MET A 250 -6.10 38.86 -43.58
N LYS A 251 -7.05 38.09 -44.10
CA LYS A 251 -7.85 38.50 -45.27
C LYS A 251 -8.67 39.75 -44.97
N GLU A 252 -9.36 39.79 -43.84
CA GLU A 252 -10.15 40.94 -43.39
C GLU A 252 -9.31 42.21 -43.26
N THR A 253 -8.10 42.13 -42.71
CA THR A 253 -7.19 43.28 -42.59
C THR A 253 -6.85 43.87 -43.96
N ILE A 254 -6.54 43.04 -44.95
CA ILE A 254 -6.26 43.50 -46.32
C ILE A 254 -7.50 44.17 -46.93
N TRP A 255 -8.68 43.57 -46.76
CA TRP A 255 -9.93 44.14 -47.26
C TRP A 255 -10.28 45.47 -46.59
N ARG A 256 -10.07 45.60 -45.27
CA ARG A 256 -10.27 46.86 -44.53
C ARG A 256 -9.32 47.95 -45.02
N ALA A 257 -8.03 47.65 -45.20
CA ALA A 257 -7.06 48.60 -45.73
C ALA A 257 -7.46 49.09 -47.13
N LYS A 258 -7.87 48.18 -48.03
CA LYS A 258 -8.35 48.54 -49.36
C LYS A 258 -9.58 49.45 -49.33
N ARG A 259 -10.53 49.20 -48.42
CA ARG A 259 -11.72 50.04 -48.24
C ARG A 259 -11.32 51.43 -47.75
N LEU A 260 -10.49 51.50 -46.72
CA LEU A 260 -10.00 52.77 -46.16
C LEU A 260 -9.28 53.62 -47.21
N SER A 261 -8.44 53.01 -48.06
CA SER A 261 -7.79 53.73 -49.16
C SER A 261 -8.78 54.31 -50.18
N ARG A 262 -9.86 53.60 -50.50
CA ARG A 262 -10.92 54.10 -51.41
C ARG A 262 -11.69 55.26 -50.77
N GLU A 263 -12.06 55.13 -49.50
CA GLU A 263 -12.73 56.18 -48.74
C GLU A 263 -11.86 57.43 -48.62
N MET A 264 -10.57 57.27 -48.33
CA MET A 264 -9.61 58.38 -48.26
C MET A 264 -9.46 59.09 -49.60
N GLN A 265 -9.31 58.36 -50.71
CA GLN A 265 -9.30 58.99 -52.05
C GLN A 265 -10.60 59.74 -52.35
N SER A 266 -11.76 59.19 -51.96
CA SER A 266 -13.04 59.86 -52.15
C SER A 266 -13.19 61.10 -51.27
N HIS A 267 -12.57 61.13 -50.10
CA HIS A 267 -12.51 62.31 -49.25
C HIS A 267 -11.69 63.42 -49.92
N TRP A 268 -10.47 63.11 -50.35
CA TRP A 268 -9.60 64.08 -51.05
C TRP A 268 -10.24 64.63 -52.32
N ARG A 269 -10.86 63.79 -53.17
CA ARG A 269 -11.57 64.29 -54.37
C ARG A 269 -12.76 65.20 -54.05
N ARG A 270 -13.40 65.04 -52.88
CA ARG A 270 -14.45 65.96 -52.42
C ARG A 270 -13.83 67.27 -51.95
N TYR A 271 -12.77 67.19 -51.14
CA TYR A 271 -12.02 68.33 -50.65
C TYR A 271 -11.50 69.21 -51.81
N ASP A 272 -10.83 68.62 -52.80
CA ASP A 272 -10.32 69.33 -53.98
C ASP A 272 -11.43 70.01 -54.80
N ARG A 273 -12.66 69.49 -54.79
CA ARG A 273 -13.79 70.15 -55.45
C ARG A 273 -14.22 71.39 -54.70
N VAL A 274 -14.33 71.29 -53.38
CA VAL A 274 -14.67 72.43 -52.51
C VAL A 274 -13.64 73.54 -52.65
N GLU A 275 -12.33 73.23 -52.65
CA GLU A 275 -11.28 74.25 -52.81
C GLU A 275 -11.23 74.89 -54.21
N ARG A 276 -11.78 74.25 -55.24
CA ARG A 276 -11.89 74.87 -56.58
C ARG A 276 -13.09 75.82 -56.70
N GLU A 277 -14.07 75.69 -55.81
CA GLU A 277 -15.29 76.50 -55.80
C GLU A 277 -15.18 77.74 -54.88
N THR A 278 -14.08 77.83 -54.11
CA THR A 278 -13.64 79.01 -53.34
C THR A 278 -12.59 79.82 -54.05
#